data_AF-A0A6A3AZF7-F1
#
_entry.id   AF-A0A6A3AZF7-F1
#
_cell.length_a   1.000
_cell.length_b   1.000
_cell.length_c   1.000
_cell.angle_alpha   90.00
_cell.angle_beta   90.00
_cell.angle_gamma   90.00
#
_symmetry.space_group_name_H-M   'P 1'
#
loop_
_entity.id
_entity.type
_entity.pdbx_description
1 polymer ?
#
loop_
_entity_poly.entity_id
_entity_poly.type
_entity_poly.pdbx_seq_one_letter_code
_entity_poly.pdbx_strand_id
1 'polypeptide(L)'
;MFILDFLSQVADGLEKDSIYHVAEKKIPCLHGYTMGLKLEQFVFDAFPYAASTALFEVLREEEFAPVKNANGSNYDTPDSARLLLLRLHSHWVAAAGGFLTHSVPLYATGVEVSPHCSYAGENLESIYRGKTFHAPCEIAF
;
A
#
# COMPACT_ATOMS: atom_id res chain seq x y z
N MET A 1 -10.02 4.94 -9.88
CA MET A 1 -10.54 4.00 -10.89
C MET A 1 -10.77 4.79 -12.17
N PHE A 2 -10.43 4.24 -13.33
CA PHE A 2 -10.58 4.90 -14.63
C PHE A 2 -11.33 3.99 -15.59
N ILE A 3 -12.25 4.55 -16.38
CA ILE A 3 -12.94 3.82 -17.45
C ILE A 3 -12.08 3.84 -18.72
N LEU A 4 -12.25 2.84 -19.58
CA LEU A 4 -11.40 2.67 -20.76
C LEU A 4 -11.46 3.87 -21.73
N ASP A 5 -12.66 4.37 -22.02
CA ASP A 5 -12.84 5.51 -22.93
C ASP A 5 -12.13 6.77 -22.41
N PHE A 6 -12.17 6.99 -21.10
CA PHE A 6 -11.44 8.08 -20.44
C PHE A 6 -9.93 7.92 -20.61
N LEU A 7 -9.38 6.71 -20.44
CA LEU A 7 -7.94 6.47 -20.65
C LEU A 7 -7.53 6.72 -22.10
N SER A 8 -8.36 6.35 -23.08
CA SER A 8 -8.11 6.65 -24.49
C SER A 8 -8.05 8.16 -24.75
N GLN A 9 -8.98 8.93 -24.16
CA GLN A 9 -9.00 10.38 -24.26
C GLN A 9 -7.77 11.02 -23.60
N VAL A 10 -7.39 10.54 -22.41
CA VAL A 10 -6.25 11.07 -21.65
C VAL A 10 -4.93 10.84 -22.38
N ALA A 11 -4.74 9.68 -23.02
CA ALA A 11 -3.54 9.38 -23.78
C ALA A 11 -3.31 10.42 -24.90
N ASP A 12 -4.36 10.76 -25.65
CA ASP A 12 -4.29 11.76 -26.72
C ASP A 12 -4.14 13.20 -26.18
N GLY A 13 -4.73 13.49 -25.02
CA GLY A 13 -4.73 14.82 -24.41
C GLY A 13 -3.40 15.18 -23.74
N LEU A 14 -2.89 14.29 -22.88
CA LEU A 14 -1.67 14.52 -22.10
C LEU A 14 -0.44 14.68 -22.98
N GLU A 15 -0.34 13.91 -24.08
CA GLU A 15 0.78 14.03 -25.01
C GLU A 15 0.81 15.43 -25.65
N LYS A 16 -0.36 15.96 -26.03
CA LYS A 16 -0.48 17.28 -26.65
C LYS A 16 -0.17 18.41 -25.69
N ASP A 17 -0.61 18.30 -24.43
CA ASP A 17 -0.39 19.36 -23.45
C ASP A 17 1.07 19.43 -23.00
N SER A 18 1.81 18.30 -23.04
CA SER A 18 3.26 18.26 -22.80
C SER A 18 3.68 18.97 -21.48
N ILE A 19 2.80 18.93 -20.48
CA ILE A 19 3.06 19.50 -19.16
C ILE A 19 3.94 18.53 -18.39
N TYR A 20 5.09 19.01 -17.94
CA TYR A 20 6.03 18.25 -17.13
C TYR A 20 6.27 18.92 -15.79
N HIS A 21 6.27 18.12 -14.73
CA HIS A 21 6.77 18.50 -13.42
C HIS A 21 8.29 18.47 -13.45
N VAL A 22 8.92 19.53 -12.96
CA VAL A 22 10.36 19.73 -13.03
C VAL A 22 10.99 19.45 -11.67
N ALA A 23 11.98 18.56 -11.63
CA ALA A 23 12.79 18.32 -10.46
C ALA A 23 14.28 18.52 -10.76
N GLU A 24 14.92 19.44 -10.04
CA GLU A 24 16.38 19.57 -10.07
C GLU A 24 17.03 18.37 -9.36
N LYS A 25 17.96 17.72 -10.06
CA LYS A 25 18.69 16.56 -9.55
C LYS A 25 20.17 16.71 -9.78
N LYS A 26 20.95 16.16 -8.85
CA LYS A 26 22.37 15.88 -9.05
C LYS A 26 22.48 14.56 -9.81
N ILE A 27 22.87 14.62 -11.08
CA ILE A 27 22.84 13.50 -12.01
C ILE A 27 24.27 12.95 -12.17
N PRO A 28 24.51 11.65 -11.89
CA PRO A 28 25.79 11.00 -12.20
C PRO A 28 26.06 11.02 -13.72
N CYS A 29 27.29 11.33 -14.12
CA CYS A 29 27.74 11.34 -15.51
C CYS A 29 29.19 10.85 -15.63
N LEU A 30 29.69 10.68 -16.86
CA LEU A 30 31.06 10.19 -17.11
C LEU A 30 32.14 11.00 -16.37
N HIS A 31 31.93 12.31 -16.17
CA HIS A 31 32.88 13.22 -15.53
C HIS A 31 32.55 13.52 -14.05
N GLY A 32 31.75 12.66 -13.39
CA GLY A 32 31.34 12.83 -12.00
C GLY A 32 29.86 13.15 -11.88
N TYR A 33 29.52 14.39 -11.52
CA TYR A 33 28.13 14.81 -11.33
C TYR A 33 27.87 16.17 -11.96
N THR A 34 26.67 16.34 -12.51
CA THR A 34 26.18 17.63 -12.98
C THR A 34 24.81 17.94 -12.39
N MET A 35 24.45 19.22 -12.31
CA MET A 35 23.07 19.62 -12.04
C MET A 35 22.26 19.50 -13.33
N GLY A 36 21.08 18.91 -13.25
CA GLY A 36 20.18 18.77 -14.37
C GLY A 36 18.72 18.73 -13.95
N LEU A 37 17.84 18.83 -14.93
CA LEU A 37 16.40 18.77 -14.74
C LEU A 37 15.90 17.37 -15.11
N LYS A 38 15.13 16.77 -14.19
CA LYS A 38 14.29 15.61 -14.47
C LYS A 38 12.88 16.11 -14.75
N LEU A 39 12.32 15.69 -15.88
CA LEU A 39 10.95 15.98 -16.29
C LEU A 39 10.11 14.74 -16.03
N GLU A 40 9.02 14.87 -15.27
CA GLU A 40 8.11 13.77 -14.94
C GLU A 40 6.66 14.19 -15.19
N GLN A 41 5.83 13.26 -15.67
CA GLN A 41 4.38 13.41 -15.64
C GLN A 41 3.83 12.56 -14.50
N PHE A 42 2.77 13.02 -13.85
CA PHE A 42 2.12 12.28 -12.79
C PHE A 42 0.84 11.63 -13.29
N VAL A 43 0.54 10.42 -12.82
CA VAL A 43 -0.67 9.67 -13.21
C VAL A 43 -1.97 10.43 -12.91
N PHE A 44 -1.95 11.32 -11.92
CA PHE A 44 -3.09 12.16 -11.55
C PHE A 44 -3.21 13.47 -12.35
N ASP A 45 -2.25 13.79 -13.23
CA ASP A 45 -2.42 14.85 -14.23
C ASP A 45 -3.54 14.53 -15.22
N ALA A 46 -4.07 13.29 -15.19
CA ALA A 46 -5.26 12.88 -15.93
C ALA A 46 -6.57 13.48 -15.38
N PHE A 47 -6.64 13.88 -14.11
CA PHE A 47 -7.90 14.28 -13.48
C PHE A 47 -8.62 15.48 -14.16
N PRO A 48 -7.94 16.52 -14.66
CA PRO A 48 -8.60 17.63 -15.36
C PRO A 48 -9.37 17.23 -16.62
N TYR A 49 -9.05 16.08 -17.24
CA TYR A 49 -9.76 15.59 -18.42
C TYR A 49 -11.05 14.82 -18.08
N ALA A 50 -11.30 14.53 -16.79
CA ALA A 50 -12.44 13.75 -16.37
C ALA A 50 -13.71 14.61 -16.42
N ALA A 51 -14.78 14.09 -17.06
CA ALA A 51 -16.08 14.76 -17.06
C ALA A 51 -16.70 14.84 -15.64
N SER A 52 -16.39 13.87 -14.79
CA SER A 52 -16.82 13.83 -13.40
C SER A 52 -15.79 13.08 -12.54
N THR A 53 -15.60 13.53 -11.31
CA THR A 53 -14.66 12.92 -10.36
C THR A 53 -15.39 12.61 -9.06
N ALA A 54 -15.14 11.42 -8.51
CA ALA A 54 -15.58 11.01 -7.18
C ALA A 54 -14.37 10.68 -6.31
N LEU A 55 -14.47 10.97 -5.01
CA LEU A 55 -13.47 10.60 -4.00
C LEU A 55 -14.06 9.52 -3.11
N PHE A 56 -13.25 8.52 -2.78
CA PHE A 56 -13.62 7.46 -1.85
C PHE A 56 -12.57 7.41 -0.74
N GLU A 57 -12.99 7.80 0.47
CA GLU A 57 -12.14 7.80 1.66
C GLU A 57 -12.19 6.42 2.32
N VAL A 58 -11.04 5.97 2.82
CA VAL A 58 -10.85 4.68 3.47
C VAL A 58 -10.00 4.82 4.73
N LEU A 59 -10.06 3.82 5.60
CA LEU A 59 -9.18 3.73 6.76
C LEU A 59 -7.77 3.37 6.31
N ARG A 60 -6.78 4.15 6.75
CA ARG A 60 -5.37 3.97 6.34
C ARG A 60 -4.84 2.60 6.77
N GLU A 61 -5.18 2.18 7.98
CA GLU A 61 -4.74 0.94 8.59
C GLU A 61 -5.27 -0.31 7.88
N GLU A 62 -6.32 -0.19 7.07
CA GLU A 62 -6.88 -1.29 6.27
C GLU A 62 -6.34 -1.31 4.84
N GLU A 63 -5.99 -0.15 4.27
CA GLU A 63 -5.78 -0.01 2.82
C GLU A 63 -4.40 0.56 2.41
N PHE A 64 -3.61 1.12 3.34
CA PHE A 64 -2.41 1.88 2.95
C PHE A 64 -1.20 1.76 3.90
N ALA A 65 -0.22 0.96 3.49
CA ALA A 65 1.07 0.76 4.15
C ALA A 65 2.24 0.86 3.14
N PRO A 66 2.63 2.07 2.69
CA PRO A 66 3.62 2.25 1.63
C PRO A 66 5.04 1.91 2.09
N VAL A 67 5.87 1.42 1.16
CA VAL A 67 7.30 1.20 1.35
C VAL A 67 8.08 2.18 0.47
N LYS A 68 8.67 3.20 1.10
CA LYS A 68 9.41 4.28 0.43
C LYS A 68 10.85 4.43 0.93
N ASN A 69 11.11 4.02 2.17
CA ASN A 69 12.38 4.24 2.86
C ASN A 69 13.00 2.92 3.31
N ALA A 70 14.32 2.88 3.50
CA ALA A 70 15.01 1.73 4.06
C ALA A 70 14.73 1.57 5.57
N ASN A 71 14.83 0.34 6.08
CA ASN A 71 14.80 0.08 7.51
C ASN A 71 15.86 0.92 8.25
N GLY A 72 15.51 1.40 9.45
CA GLY A 72 16.27 2.42 10.18
C GLY A 72 15.78 3.85 9.96
N SER A 73 14.93 4.09 8.95
CA SER A 73 14.17 5.33 8.83
C SER A 73 12.94 5.35 9.74
N ASN A 74 12.37 6.53 9.98
CA ASN A 74 11.27 6.72 10.94
C ASN A 74 9.89 6.22 10.46
N TYR A 75 9.65 6.11 9.15
CA TYR A 75 8.34 5.78 8.57
C TYR A 75 8.47 5.22 7.15
N ASP A 76 7.38 4.62 6.64
CA ASP A 76 7.25 4.04 5.30
C ASP A 76 8.42 3.09 4.94
N THR A 77 8.82 2.25 5.89
CA THR A 77 9.86 1.23 5.75
C THR A 77 9.26 -0.17 5.57
N PRO A 78 10.03 -1.15 5.06
CA PRO A 78 9.62 -2.55 5.05
C PRO A 78 9.10 -3.05 6.41
N ASP A 79 9.78 -2.71 7.51
CA ASP A 79 9.35 -3.10 8.86
C ASP A 79 8.03 -2.45 9.25
N SER A 80 7.83 -1.16 8.94
CA SER A 80 6.57 -0.47 9.25
C SER A 80 5.40 -1.05 8.45
N ALA A 81 5.60 -1.38 7.17
CA ALA A 81 4.57 -1.97 6.33
C ALA A 81 4.20 -3.39 6.79
N ARG A 82 5.21 -4.22 7.11
CA ARG A 82 4.99 -5.56 7.70
C ARG A 82 4.16 -5.47 8.98
N LEU A 83 4.49 -4.55 9.88
CA LEU A 83 3.77 -4.40 11.15
C LEU A 83 2.33 -3.92 10.96
N LEU A 84 2.05 -3.06 9.98
CA LEU A 84 0.67 -2.63 9.67
C LEU A 84 -0.16 -3.81 9.15
N LEU A 85 0.39 -4.61 8.23
CA LEU A 85 -0.29 -5.80 7.71
C LEU A 85 -0.58 -6.83 8.81
N LEU A 86 0.42 -7.14 9.64
CA LEU A 86 0.26 -8.08 10.75
C LEU A 86 -0.79 -7.60 11.78
N ARG A 87 -0.92 -6.29 12.00
CA ARG A 87 -1.95 -5.73 12.87
C ARG A 87 -3.35 -5.84 12.26
N LEU A 88 -3.50 -5.54 10.98
CA LEU A 88 -4.75 -5.71 10.24
C LEU A 88 -5.24 -7.16 10.36
N HIS A 89 -4.37 -8.12 10.05
CA HIS A 89 -4.68 -9.54 10.13
C HIS A 89 -4.95 -10.02 11.57
N SER A 90 -4.23 -9.48 12.55
CA SER A 90 -4.52 -9.76 13.97
C SER A 90 -5.92 -9.27 14.36
N HIS A 91 -6.34 -8.12 13.84
CA HIS A 91 -7.69 -7.61 14.03
C HIS A 91 -8.73 -8.54 13.38
N TRP A 92 -8.49 -9.01 12.15
CA TRP A 92 -9.37 -9.97 11.48
C TRP A 92 -9.56 -11.27 12.29
N VAL A 93 -8.48 -11.84 12.81
CA VAL A 93 -8.55 -13.05 13.66
C VAL A 93 -9.39 -12.80 14.91
N ALA A 94 -9.18 -11.66 15.58
CA ALA A 94 -9.96 -11.29 16.76
C ALA A 94 -11.45 -11.08 16.43
N ALA A 95 -11.75 -10.38 15.32
CA ALA A 95 -13.11 -10.14 14.84
C ALA A 95 -13.84 -11.46 14.49
N ALA A 96 -13.11 -12.44 13.96
CA ALA A 96 -13.63 -13.78 13.66
C ALA A 96 -13.85 -14.67 14.90
N GLY A 97 -13.54 -14.17 16.10
CA GLY A 97 -13.67 -14.89 17.37
C GLY A 97 -12.48 -15.81 17.71
N GLY A 98 -11.32 -15.59 17.08
CA GLY A 98 -10.06 -16.21 17.46
C GLY A 98 -9.36 -15.45 18.60
N PHE A 99 -8.48 -16.14 19.31
CA PHE A 99 -7.68 -15.57 20.40
C PHE A 99 -6.21 -15.50 20.01
N LEU A 100 -5.55 -14.40 20.32
CA LEU A 100 -4.12 -14.21 20.07
C LEU A 100 -3.34 -14.31 21.37
N THR A 101 -2.27 -15.10 21.34
CA THR A 101 -1.23 -15.14 22.37
C THR A 101 0.10 -14.74 21.74
N HIS A 102 1.00 -14.17 22.54
CA HIS A 102 2.26 -13.66 22.00
C HIS A 102 3.33 -13.68 23.10
N SER A 103 4.57 -13.95 22.71
CA SER A 103 5.74 -13.90 23.61
C SER A 103 6.47 -12.55 23.55
N VAL A 104 6.10 -11.70 22.60
CA VAL A 104 6.62 -10.33 22.42
C VAL A 104 5.45 -9.36 22.25
N PRO A 105 5.62 -8.04 22.47
CA PRO A 105 4.51 -7.10 22.36
C PRO A 105 3.84 -7.10 20.98
N LEU A 106 2.50 -7.02 20.93
CA LEU A 106 1.72 -6.99 19.68
C LEU A 106 2.07 -5.80 18.76
N TYR A 107 2.67 -4.73 19.29
CA TYR A 107 3.16 -3.67 18.43
C TYR A 107 4.36 -4.09 17.57
N ALA A 108 4.99 -5.23 17.87
CA ALA A 108 6.19 -5.78 17.23
C ALA A 108 5.98 -7.19 16.62
N THR A 109 4.78 -7.74 16.68
CA THR A 109 4.42 -9.06 16.13
C THR A 109 2.96 -9.09 15.69
N GLY A 110 2.52 -10.19 15.09
CA GLY A 110 1.11 -10.43 14.81
C GLY A 110 0.93 -11.73 14.04
N VAL A 111 -0.24 -11.85 13.41
CA VAL A 111 -0.58 -12.98 12.55
C VAL A 111 -0.59 -12.52 11.11
N GLU A 112 -0.18 -13.38 10.19
CA GLU A 112 -0.38 -13.19 8.76
C GLU A 112 -1.49 -14.10 8.28
N VAL A 113 -2.48 -13.56 7.56
CA VAL A 113 -3.52 -14.33 6.88
C VAL A 113 -3.23 -14.28 5.39
N SER A 114 -3.08 -15.44 4.76
CA SER A 114 -2.87 -15.52 3.32
C SER A 114 -4.07 -14.91 2.57
N PRO A 115 -3.83 -14.11 1.51
CA PRO A 115 -4.92 -13.58 0.66
C PRO A 115 -5.80 -14.66 0.02
N HIS A 116 -5.33 -15.92 -0.06
CA HIS A 116 -6.14 -17.05 -0.51
C HIS A 116 -7.16 -17.52 0.54
N CYS A 117 -6.92 -17.24 1.81
CA CYS A 117 -7.84 -17.55 2.91
C CYS A 117 -8.93 -16.47 3.04
N SER A 118 -8.53 -15.20 2.93
CA SER A 118 -9.40 -14.05 3.13
C SER A 118 -8.82 -12.82 2.44
N TYR A 119 -9.67 -12.05 1.75
CA TYR A 119 -9.27 -10.83 1.06
C TYR A 119 -9.30 -9.60 1.98
N ALA A 120 -10.35 -9.47 2.79
CA ALA A 120 -10.64 -8.32 3.63
C ALA A 120 -11.15 -8.72 5.04
N GLY A 121 -10.79 -9.93 5.50
CA GLY A 121 -11.18 -10.46 6.81
C GLY A 121 -12.44 -11.33 6.82
N GLU A 122 -13.07 -11.55 5.66
CA GLU A 122 -14.22 -12.44 5.51
C GLU A 122 -13.86 -13.94 5.56
N ASN A 123 -14.87 -14.80 5.84
CA ASN A 123 -14.77 -16.27 5.83
C ASN A 123 -13.80 -16.88 6.85
N LEU A 124 -13.51 -16.15 7.93
CA LEU A 124 -12.54 -16.55 8.94
C LEU A 124 -13.16 -17.27 10.14
N GLU A 125 -14.46 -17.07 10.41
CA GLU A 125 -15.13 -17.59 11.61
C GLU A 125 -15.12 -19.11 11.68
N SER A 126 -15.40 -19.80 10.57
CA SER A 126 -15.39 -21.27 10.53
C SER A 126 -14.00 -21.85 10.83
N ILE A 127 -12.96 -21.07 10.56
CA ILE A 127 -11.57 -21.49 10.73
C ILE A 127 -11.08 -21.12 12.13
N TYR A 128 -11.46 -19.95 12.67
CA TYR A 128 -10.78 -19.35 13.81
C TYR A 128 -11.61 -19.26 15.09
N ARG A 129 -12.95 -19.37 15.01
CA ARG A 129 -13.82 -19.22 16.19
C ARG A 129 -13.42 -20.19 17.30
N GLY A 130 -13.07 -19.63 18.46
CA GLY A 130 -12.68 -20.41 19.64
C GLY A 130 -11.27 -21.00 19.59
N LYS A 131 -10.48 -20.74 18.54
CA LYS A 131 -9.09 -21.19 18.45
C LYS A 131 -8.12 -20.14 18.99
N THR A 132 -6.98 -20.60 19.48
CA THR A 132 -5.89 -19.75 19.97
C THR A 132 -4.69 -19.86 19.02
N PHE A 133 -4.16 -18.71 18.61
CA PHE A 133 -2.99 -18.59 17.75
C PHE A 133 -1.84 -17.95 18.54
N HIS A 134 -0.62 -18.48 18.38
CA HIS A 134 0.58 -17.92 19.00
C HIS A 134 1.39 -17.13 17.97
N ALA A 135 1.47 -15.82 18.13
CA ALA A 135 2.22 -14.92 17.25
C ALA A 135 3.74 -14.96 17.57
N PRO A 136 4.62 -14.83 16.55
CA PRO A 136 4.29 -14.70 15.13
C PRO A 136 3.88 -16.04 14.50
N CYS A 137 2.83 -16.02 13.69
CA CYS A 137 2.44 -17.16 12.87
C CYS A 137 1.83 -16.72 11.55
N GLU A 138 1.93 -17.60 10.56
CA GLU A 138 1.25 -17.47 9.28
C GLU A 138 0.08 -18.46 9.23
N ILE A 139 -1.02 -18.03 8.63
CA ILE A 139 -2.18 -18.85 8.36
C ILE A 139 -2.38 -18.94 6.85
N ALA A 140 -1.99 -20.09 6.29
CA ALA A 140 -2.16 -20.48 4.91
C ALA A 140 -2.72 -21.91 4.83
N PHE A 141 -3.42 -22.22 3.74
CA PHE A 141 -3.93 -23.58 3.43
C PHE A 141 -2.94 -24.38 2.58
#